data_AF-A0A0C9XP89-F1
#
_entry.id   AF-A0A0C9XP89-F1
#
_cell.length_a   1.000
_cell.length_b   1.000
_cell.length_c   1.000
_cell.angle_alpha   90.00
_cell.angle_beta   90.00
_cell.angle_gamma   90.00
#
_symmetry.space_group_name_H-M   'P 1'
#
loop_
_entity.id
_entity.type
_entity.pdbx_description
1 polymer ?
#
loop_
_entity_poly.entity_id
_entity_poly.type
_entity_poly.pdbx_seq_one_letter_code
_entity_poly.pdbx_strand_id
1 'polypeptide(L)'
;MKFASLALLASLLTAASAIVVPGASTPLFYLVASSSSSSANLLPVLLSGTLGTPSSTNAAAQFYFSQGSFFALSSSSGSPPTFSPSPPYKVYYNSVPASDCTTFGQLSFIQGSTTNKCAQFTGFGLQSDTENSQLGAQLVVNSVGGFYLCAGNAVYYKLNPTDGPSGCSPVSLYTVPVVA
;
A
#
# COMPACT_ATOMS: atom_id res chain seq x y z
N MET A 1 46.32 32.33 24.29
CA MET A 1 45.87 30.93 24.24
C MET A 1 44.82 30.82 23.15
N LYS A 2 44.99 29.86 22.22
CA LYS A 2 44.16 29.63 21.04
C LYS A 2 42.80 29.03 21.45
N PHE A 3 41.70 29.57 20.95
CA PHE A 3 40.42 28.84 20.91
C PHE A 3 40.19 28.36 19.48
N ALA A 4 40.43 27.07 19.28
CA ALA A 4 40.21 26.37 18.04
C ALA A 4 38.76 25.85 17.96
N SER A 5 38.12 26.14 16.84
CA SER A 5 37.25 25.24 16.07
C SER A 5 36.11 24.52 16.81
N LEU A 6 34.96 25.18 16.94
CA LEU A 6 33.68 24.50 17.17
C LEU A 6 33.02 24.12 15.84
N ALA A 7 33.23 22.85 15.50
CA ALA A 7 32.22 21.94 14.98
C ALA A 7 31.40 22.38 13.75
N LEU A 8 31.98 22.11 12.57
CA LEU A 8 31.21 21.87 11.35
C LEU A 8 30.52 20.49 11.45
N LEU A 9 29.44 20.36 12.22
CA LEU A 9 28.48 19.26 11.99
C LEU A 9 27.63 19.64 10.78
N ALA A 10 28.23 19.55 9.59
CA ALA A 10 27.46 19.43 8.37
C ALA A 10 26.70 18.11 8.47
N SER A 11 25.40 18.23 8.75
CA SER A 11 24.40 17.18 8.64
C SER A 11 24.67 16.34 7.40
N LEU A 12 25.11 15.09 7.62
CA LEU A 12 25.01 14.02 6.65
C LEU A 12 23.52 13.77 6.38
N LEU A 13 22.90 14.61 5.54
CA LEU A 13 21.69 14.22 4.84
C LEU A 13 22.12 13.12 3.87
N THR A 14 22.08 11.87 4.33
CA THR A 14 22.08 10.73 3.42
C THR A 14 20.87 10.91 2.53
N ALA A 15 21.11 11.26 1.26
CA ALA A 15 20.09 11.32 0.24
C ALA A 15 19.58 9.89 0.02
N ALA A 16 18.55 9.50 0.77
CA ALA A 16 17.84 8.26 0.53
C ALA A 16 17.13 8.41 -0.83
N SER A 17 17.60 7.68 -1.83
CA SER A 17 16.92 7.62 -3.12
C SER A 17 15.79 6.61 -3.02
N ALA A 18 14.58 7.06 -3.36
CA ALA A 18 13.44 6.16 -3.48
C ALA A 18 13.65 5.28 -4.73
N ILE A 19 13.36 3.99 -4.60
CA ILE A 19 13.50 3.04 -5.70
C ILE A 19 12.38 3.25 -6.71
N VAL A 20 12.69 3.47 -8.00
CA VAL A 20 11.68 3.65 -9.06
C VAL A 20 11.76 2.49 -10.05
N VAL A 21 10.66 1.76 -10.21
CA VAL A 21 10.54 0.72 -11.24
C VAL A 21 10.48 1.40 -12.62
N PRO A 22 11.20 0.92 -13.66
CA PRO A 22 11.10 1.49 -15.00
C PRO A 22 9.66 1.57 -15.51
N GLY A 23 9.23 2.76 -15.94
CA GLY A 23 7.86 3.00 -16.41
C GLY A 23 6.81 3.17 -15.29
N ALA A 24 7.21 3.17 -14.02
CA ALA A 24 6.33 3.54 -12.92
C ALA A 24 6.11 5.05 -12.84
N SER A 25 4.88 5.44 -12.51
CA SER A 25 4.48 6.82 -12.24
C SER A 25 4.77 7.24 -10.80
N THR A 26 5.09 6.29 -9.92
CA THR A 26 5.48 6.53 -8.53
C THR A 26 6.74 5.73 -8.19
N PRO A 27 7.56 6.19 -7.21
CA PRO A 27 8.52 5.31 -6.55
C PRO A 27 7.82 4.13 -5.87
N LEU A 28 8.59 3.11 -5.49
CA LEU A 28 8.12 2.01 -4.65
C LEU A 28 7.82 2.52 -3.25
N PHE A 29 6.72 2.02 -2.69
CA PHE A 29 6.33 2.27 -1.30
C PHE A 29 5.69 1.04 -0.67
N TYR A 30 5.77 0.94 0.65
CA TYR A 30 4.91 0.06 1.44
C TYR A 30 3.59 0.77 1.74
N LEU A 31 2.51 0.01 1.89
CA LEU A 31 1.30 0.50 2.53
C LEU A 31 1.32 0.06 3.99
N VAL A 32 1.25 1.03 4.90
CA VAL A 32 1.27 0.80 6.34
C VAL A 32 -0.04 1.29 6.93
N ALA A 33 -0.65 0.44 7.75
CA ALA A 33 -1.91 0.74 8.41
C ALA A 33 -1.75 1.80 9.50
N SER A 34 -2.72 2.69 9.58
CA SER A 34 -2.94 3.61 10.69
C SER A 34 -4.37 3.43 11.20
N SER A 35 -4.53 3.10 12.47
CA SER A 35 -5.83 2.92 13.10
C SER A 35 -5.74 3.21 14.60
N SER A 36 -6.76 3.89 15.13
CA SER A 36 -6.91 4.16 16.57
C SER A 36 -7.64 3.05 17.31
N SER A 37 -8.26 2.10 16.59
CA SER A 37 -9.16 1.08 17.15
C SER A 37 -8.74 -0.35 16.84
N SER A 38 -7.64 -0.55 16.10
CA SER A 38 -7.13 -1.86 15.70
C SER A 38 -5.73 -2.11 16.23
N SER A 39 -5.46 -3.34 16.66
CA SER A 39 -4.11 -3.80 17.03
C SER A 39 -3.15 -3.90 15.84
N ALA A 40 -3.64 -3.77 14.61
CA ALA A 40 -2.83 -3.79 13.40
C ALA A 40 -2.26 -2.41 13.02
N ASN A 41 -2.29 -1.44 13.93
CA ASN A 41 -1.68 -0.13 13.72
C ASN A 41 -0.17 -0.27 13.43
N LEU A 42 0.32 0.47 12.44
CA LEU A 42 1.70 0.46 11.95
C LEU A 42 2.18 -0.89 11.37
N LEU A 43 1.26 -1.79 11.00
CA LEU A 43 1.61 -3.00 10.27
C LEU A 43 1.52 -2.80 8.75
N PRO A 44 2.46 -3.34 7.96
CA PRO A 44 2.40 -3.28 6.52
C PRO A 44 1.35 -4.23 5.94
N VAL A 45 0.87 -3.90 4.74
CA VAL A 45 0.10 -4.83 3.89
C VAL A 45 1.03 -5.89 3.33
N LEU A 46 0.69 -7.16 3.52
CA LEU A 46 1.37 -8.32 2.98
C LEU A 46 0.75 -8.72 1.62
N LEU A 47 1.48 -9.48 0.80
CA LEU A 47 0.96 -10.00 -0.48
C LEU A 47 -0.24 -10.95 -0.35
N SER A 48 -0.58 -11.38 0.86
CA SER A 48 -1.81 -12.11 1.20
C SER A 48 -3.06 -11.23 1.26
N GLY A 49 -2.93 -9.89 1.24
CA GLY A 49 -4.05 -8.96 1.47
C GLY A 49 -4.36 -8.75 2.94
N THR A 50 -3.46 -9.19 3.84
CA THR A 50 -3.59 -9.01 5.28
C THR A 50 -2.56 -8.03 5.82
N LEU A 51 -2.86 -7.43 6.97
CA LEU A 51 -1.87 -6.70 7.77
C LEU A 51 -1.10 -7.68 8.66
N GLY A 52 0.21 -7.52 8.74
CA GLY A 52 1.02 -8.38 9.60
C GLY A 52 2.51 -8.07 9.55
N THR A 53 3.26 -8.73 10.43
CA THR A 53 4.72 -8.67 10.40
C THR A 53 5.24 -9.49 9.23
N PRO A 54 6.09 -8.92 8.35
CA PRO A 54 6.66 -9.66 7.23
C PRO A 54 7.46 -10.89 7.68
N SER A 55 7.37 -11.96 6.91
CA SER A 55 8.15 -13.19 7.11
C SER A 55 8.72 -13.69 5.77
N SER A 56 9.54 -14.73 5.82
CA SER A 56 10.06 -15.38 4.60
C SER A 56 8.97 -15.99 3.71
N THR A 57 7.80 -16.31 4.29
CA THR A 57 6.65 -16.88 3.57
C THR A 57 5.57 -15.85 3.25
N ASN A 58 5.54 -14.72 3.95
CA ASN A 58 4.61 -13.61 3.72
C ASN A 58 5.37 -12.28 3.79
N ALA A 59 5.98 -11.90 2.66
CA ALA A 59 6.68 -10.65 2.50
C ALA A 59 5.72 -9.44 2.55
N ALA A 60 6.24 -8.28 2.96
CA ALA A 60 5.54 -7.02 2.76
C ALA A 60 5.35 -6.80 1.25
N ALA A 61 4.17 -6.34 0.85
CA ALA A 61 3.95 -5.96 -0.52
C ALA A 61 4.62 -4.59 -0.77
N GLN A 62 5.41 -4.50 -1.84
CA GLN A 62 5.93 -3.23 -2.34
C GLN A 62 5.07 -2.78 -3.50
N PHE A 63 4.56 -1.56 -3.42
CA PHE A 63 3.53 -1.06 -4.33
C PHE A 63 4.07 0.06 -5.21
N TYR A 64 3.48 0.19 -6.40
CA TYR A 64 3.69 1.32 -7.29
C TYR A 64 2.50 1.50 -8.23
N PHE A 65 2.37 2.70 -8.78
CA PHE A 65 1.46 2.99 -9.88
C PHE A 65 2.22 3.00 -11.21
N SER A 66 1.60 2.46 -12.25
CA SER A 66 2.07 2.60 -13.64
C SER A 66 0.88 2.63 -14.57
N GLN A 67 0.84 3.61 -15.48
CA GLN A 67 -0.21 3.72 -16.50
C GLN A 67 -1.64 3.67 -15.92
N GLY A 68 -1.87 4.34 -14.78
CA GLY A 68 -3.16 4.40 -14.11
C GLY A 68 -3.60 3.10 -13.41
N SER A 69 -2.74 2.08 -13.36
CA SER A 69 -2.99 0.82 -12.66
C SER A 69 -2.14 0.71 -11.39
N PHE A 70 -2.67 0.00 -10.40
CA PHE A 70 -2.01 -0.23 -9.12
C PHE A 70 -1.39 -1.64 -9.07
N PHE A 71 -0.09 -1.70 -8.79
CA PHE A 71 0.69 -2.93 -8.83
C PHE A 71 1.40 -3.19 -7.51
N ALA A 72 1.70 -4.46 -7.26
CA ALA A 72 2.50 -4.92 -6.14
C ALA A 72 3.61 -5.90 -6.58
N LEU A 73 4.69 -5.90 -5.82
CA LEU A 73 5.84 -6.80 -5.93
C LEU A 73 6.03 -7.54 -4.61
N SER A 74 6.61 -8.74 -4.69
CA SER A 74 7.11 -9.44 -3.51
C SER A 74 8.39 -8.76 -3.02
N SER A 75 8.43 -8.31 -1.76
CA SER A 75 9.65 -7.71 -1.17
C SER A 75 10.78 -8.72 -0.89
N SER A 76 10.73 -9.93 -1.43
CA SER A 76 11.71 -10.99 -1.16
C SER A 76 13.14 -10.64 -1.62
N SER A 77 13.32 -9.59 -2.40
CA SER A 77 14.64 -9.03 -2.71
C SER A 77 14.57 -7.51 -2.65
N GLY A 78 15.31 -6.88 -1.75
CA GLY A 78 15.47 -5.42 -1.65
C GLY A 78 16.13 -4.75 -2.87
N SER A 79 16.11 -5.39 -4.03
CA SER A 79 16.55 -4.85 -5.30
C SER A 79 15.32 -4.54 -6.15
N PRO A 80 15.21 -3.35 -6.77
CA PRO A 80 14.23 -3.14 -7.83
C PRO A 80 14.35 -4.27 -8.85
N PRO A 81 13.23 -4.79 -9.38
CA PRO A 81 13.27 -5.77 -10.44
C PRO A 81 13.85 -5.09 -11.68
N THR A 82 15.18 -5.10 -11.83
CA THR A 82 15.82 -4.86 -13.12
C THR A 82 15.43 -5.97 -14.08
N PHE A 83 15.21 -7.18 -13.56
CA PHE A 83 14.71 -8.37 -14.24
C PHE A 83 14.02 -9.33 -13.23
N SER A 84 12.83 -9.01 -12.70
CA SER A 84 12.08 -10.06 -11.97
C SER A 84 11.54 -11.07 -12.98
N PRO A 85 11.82 -12.38 -12.83
CA PRO A 85 11.23 -13.41 -13.69
C PRO A 85 9.72 -13.61 -13.41
N SER A 86 9.19 -13.03 -12.33
CA SER A 86 7.78 -13.11 -11.97
C SER A 86 7.07 -11.79 -12.30
N PRO A 87 5.92 -11.82 -13.01
CA PRO A 87 5.18 -10.61 -13.36
C PRO A 87 4.66 -9.90 -12.10
N PRO A 88 4.53 -8.56 -12.12
CA PRO A 88 3.96 -7.83 -11.00
C PRO A 88 2.52 -8.30 -10.73
N TYR A 89 2.12 -8.27 -9.47
CA TYR A 89 0.74 -8.51 -9.09
C TYR A 89 -0.09 -7.28 -9.43
N LYS A 90 -1.21 -7.49 -10.14
CA LYS A 90 -2.25 -6.47 -10.22
C LYS A 90 -3.03 -6.45 -8.92
N VAL A 91 -3.13 -5.28 -8.31
CA VAL A 91 -3.95 -5.07 -7.11
C VAL A 91 -5.39 -4.85 -7.55
N TYR A 92 -6.31 -5.51 -6.87
CA TYR A 92 -7.74 -5.32 -7.08
C TYR A 92 -8.50 -5.43 -5.78
N TYR A 93 -9.73 -4.95 -5.80
CA TYR A 93 -10.71 -5.17 -4.76
C TYR A 93 -11.98 -5.69 -5.42
N ASN A 94 -12.78 -6.45 -4.69
CA ASN A 94 -14.09 -6.88 -5.20
C ASN A 94 -15.08 -5.73 -4.97
N SER A 95 -15.57 -5.07 -6.01
CA SER A 95 -16.74 -4.21 -5.86
C SER A 95 -17.51 -3.98 -7.16
N VAL A 96 -18.75 -3.49 -7.00
CA VAL A 96 -19.67 -3.01 -8.04
C VAL A 96 -18.94 -2.02 -8.99
N PRO A 97 -19.18 -2.15 -10.31
CA PRO A 97 -20.38 -1.55 -10.92
C PRO A 97 -21.45 -2.54 -11.41
N ALA A 98 -21.26 -3.87 -11.30
CA ALA A 98 -22.26 -4.86 -11.74
C ALA A 98 -23.30 -5.20 -10.63
N SER A 99 -24.56 -5.39 -11.04
CA SER A 99 -25.72 -5.57 -10.14
C SER A 99 -25.66 -6.79 -9.21
N ASP A 100 -24.78 -7.74 -9.49
CA ASP A 100 -24.56 -8.94 -8.69
C ASP A 100 -23.23 -8.95 -7.92
N CYS A 101 -22.53 -7.82 -7.90
CA CYS A 101 -21.34 -7.62 -7.09
C CYS A 101 -21.69 -6.96 -5.75
N THR A 102 -20.89 -7.24 -4.73
CA THR A 102 -20.99 -6.56 -3.43
C THR A 102 -20.38 -5.17 -3.50
N THR A 103 -20.85 -4.24 -2.65
CA THR A 103 -20.28 -2.88 -2.49
C THR A 103 -19.01 -2.85 -1.63
N PHE A 104 -18.44 -4.03 -1.37
CA PHE A 104 -17.26 -4.22 -0.55
C PHE A 104 -16.47 -5.43 -1.04
N GLY A 105 -15.19 -5.46 -0.71
CA GLY A 105 -14.33 -6.58 -1.07
C GLY A 105 -12.93 -6.48 -0.48
N GLN A 106 -12.29 -7.64 -0.34
CA GLN A 106 -10.93 -7.74 0.14
C GLN A 106 -9.95 -7.16 -0.89
N LEU A 107 -8.96 -6.41 -0.42
CA LEU A 107 -7.80 -6.04 -1.21
C LEU A 107 -6.99 -7.30 -1.54
N SER A 108 -6.88 -7.59 -2.83
CA SER A 108 -6.40 -8.87 -3.35
C SER A 108 -5.38 -8.65 -4.47
N PHE A 109 -4.62 -9.70 -4.77
CA PHE A 109 -3.49 -9.67 -5.69
C PHE A 109 -3.62 -10.79 -6.71
N ILE A 110 -3.32 -10.51 -7.98
CA ILE A 110 -3.30 -11.55 -9.00
C ILE A 110 -2.17 -11.37 -10.01
N GLN A 111 -1.59 -12.48 -10.42
CA GLN A 111 -0.70 -12.57 -11.58
C GLN A 111 -1.51 -13.15 -12.75
N GLY A 112 -1.54 -12.42 -13.88
CA GLY A 112 -2.32 -12.81 -15.05
C GLY A 112 -3.76 -12.29 -15.01
N SER A 113 -4.72 -13.15 -15.33
CA SER A 113 -6.16 -12.82 -15.45
C SER A 113 -6.97 -13.43 -14.32
N THR A 114 -8.08 -12.77 -13.97
CA THR A 114 -9.07 -13.27 -12.99
C THR A 114 -10.36 -13.65 -13.70
N THR A 115 -11.04 -14.69 -13.22
CA THR A 115 -12.43 -15.03 -13.62
C THR A 115 -13.46 -14.29 -12.77
N ASN A 116 -13.01 -13.56 -11.75
CA ASN A 116 -13.88 -12.77 -10.89
C ASN A 116 -14.35 -11.51 -11.61
N LYS A 117 -15.60 -11.53 -12.09
CA LYS A 117 -16.24 -10.39 -12.76
C LYS A 117 -16.41 -9.15 -11.87
N CYS A 118 -16.30 -9.30 -10.55
CA CYS A 118 -16.40 -8.20 -9.58
C CYS A 118 -15.04 -7.57 -9.23
N ALA A 119 -13.94 -8.08 -9.79
CA ALA A 119 -12.62 -7.53 -9.55
C ALA A 119 -12.45 -6.15 -10.21
N GLN A 120 -12.27 -5.12 -9.39
CA GLN A 120 -11.95 -3.76 -9.83
C GLN A 120 -10.45 -3.51 -9.70
N PHE A 121 -9.82 -3.21 -10.83
CA PHE A 121 -8.38 -2.91 -10.95
C PHE A 121 -8.09 -1.41 -11.02
N THR A 122 -9.13 -0.59 -11.11
CA THR A 122 -9.06 0.86 -11.32
C THR A 122 -9.68 1.62 -10.15
N GLY A 123 -9.43 2.93 -10.12
CA GLY A 123 -9.95 3.83 -9.10
C GLY A 123 -9.04 3.99 -7.89
N PHE A 124 -8.01 3.15 -7.74
CA PHE A 124 -6.95 3.39 -6.76
C PHE A 124 -6.25 4.72 -7.06
N GLY A 125 -6.01 5.49 -6.01
CA GLY A 125 -5.25 6.75 -6.07
C GLY A 125 -4.51 7.00 -4.77
N LEU A 126 -3.62 8.00 -4.81
CA LEU A 126 -2.92 8.50 -3.64
C LEU A 126 -3.41 9.91 -3.34
N GLN A 127 -3.83 10.14 -2.11
CA GLN A 127 -4.23 11.44 -1.61
C GLN A 127 -3.22 11.89 -0.57
N SER A 128 -2.53 13.00 -0.82
CA SER A 128 -1.63 13.61 0.15
C SER A 128 -2.40 14.03 1.40
N ASP A 129 -1.80 13.83 2.57
CA ASP A 129 -2.32 14.38 3.81
C ASP A 129 -2.21 15.91 3.76
N THR A 130 -3.36 16.57 3.81
CA THR A 130 -3.47 18.03 3.70
C THR A 130 -3.03 18.76 4.97
N GLU A 131 -3.03 18.09 6.13
CA GLU A 131 -2.63 18.67 7.41
C GLU A 131 -1.12 18.49 7.64
N ASN A 132 -0.54 17.40 7.11
CA ASN A 132 0.89 17.17 7.19
C ASN A 132 1.43 16.50 5.92
N SER A 133 1.85 17.31 4.95
CA SER A 133 2.42 16.81 3.69
C SER A 133 3.79 16.11 3.84
N GLN A 134 4.37 16.08 5.04
CA GLN A 134 5.52 15.24 5.35
C GLN A 134 5.12 13.79 5.67
N LEU A 135 3.86 13.55 6.04
CA LEU A 135 3.30 12.21 6.10
C LEU A 135 3.12 11.69 4.68
N GLY A 136 3.32 10.39 4.50
CA GLY A 136 3.07 9.73 3.21
C GLY A 136 1.64 9.98 2.71
N ALA A 137 1.40 9.69 1.43
CA ALA A 137 0.06 9.77 0.88
C ALA A 137 -0.82 8.62 1.39
N GLN A 138 -2.11 8.86 1.55
CA GLN A 138 -3.09 7.83 1.86
C GLN A 138 -3.56 7.15 0.56
N LEU A 139 -3.67 5.82 0.57
CA LEU A 139 -4.37 5.09 -0.48
C LEU A 139 -5.87 5.38 -0.41
N VAL A 140 -6.47 5.73 -1.54
CA VAL A 140 -7.90 5.98 -1.70
C VAL A 140 -8.45 5.22 -2.91
N VAL A 141 -9.77 5.05 -2.96
CA VAL A 141 -10.48 4.46 -4.10
C VAL A 141 -11.55 5.45 -4.57
N ASN A 142 -11.33 6.13 -5.70
CA ASN A 142 -12.21 7.16 -6.27
C ASN A 142 -12.65 8.25 -5.27
N SER A 143 -11.90 8.44 -4.16
CA SER A 143 -12.28 9.31 -3.03
C SER A 143 -13.66 9.00 -2.41
N VAL A 144 -14.14 7.76 -2.53
CA VAL A 144 -15.39 7.27 -1.92
C VAL A 144 -15.07 6.05 -1.06
N GLY A 145 -15.87 5.82 -0.01
CA GLY A 145 -15.73 4.66 0.87
C GLY A 145 -14.50 4.73 1.76
N GLY A 146 -14.01 3.56 2.19
CA GLY A 146 -12.84 3.46 3.05
C GLY A 146 -12.30 2.05 3.20
N PHE A 147 -11.11 1.94 3.79
CA PHE A 147 -10.50 0.66 4.12
C PHE A 147 -10.84 0.25 5.55
N TYR A 148 -11.02 -1.06 5.73
CA TYR A 148 -11.42 -1.69 6.97
C TYR A 148 -10.59 -2.94 7.21
N LEU A 149 -10.19 -3.15 8.45
CA LEU A 149 -9.59 -4.39 8.90
C LEU A 149 -10.67 -5.33 9.41
N CYS A 150 -10.80 -6.49 8.78
CA CYS A 150 -11.75 -7.52 9.14
C CYS A 150 -11.05 -8.75 9.76
N ALA A 151 -11.82 -9.81 10.04
CA ALA A 151 -11.30 -11.06 10.58
C ALA A 151 -10.08 -11.58 9.81
N GLY A 152 -9.10 -12.12 10.54
CA GLY A 152 -7.83 -12.61 9.95
C GLY A 152 -6.88 -11.50 9.48
N ASN A 153 -7.06 -10.26 9.98
CA ASN A 153 -6.33 -9.08 9.54
C ASN A 153 -6.45 -8.77 8.04
N ALA A 154 -7.51 -9.25 7.39
CA ALA A 154 -7.75 -8.99 5.98
C ALA A 154 -8.19 -7.54 5.77
N VAL A 155 -7.58 -6.87 4.80
CA VAL A 155 -7.93 -5.50 4.42
C VAL A 155 -9.08 -5.55 3.44
N TYR A 156 -10.17 -4.88 3.76
CA TYR A 156 -11.34 -4.73 2.91
C TYR A 156 -11.52 -3.28 2.51
N TYR A 157 -11.85 -3.04 1.25
CA TYR A 157 -12.51 -1.81 0.84
C TYR A 157 -14.02 -1.97 1.04
N LYS A 158 -14.66 -0.94 1.58
CA LYS A 158 -16.12 -0.85 1.66
C LYS A 158 -16.59 0.50 1.14
N LEU A 159 -17.60 0.49 0.28
CA LEU A 159 -18.24 1.71 -0.19
C LEU A 159 -18.98 2.41 0.95
N ASN A 160 -19.75 1.65 1.75
CA ASN A 160 -20.39 2.15 2.97
C ASN A 160 -19.85 1.42 4.21
N PRO A 161 -19.69 2.09 5.36
CA PRO A 161 -19.19 1.46 6.59
C PRO A 161 -20.02 0.26 7.06
N THR A 162 -21.34 0.30 6.83
CA THR A 162 -22.31 -0.73 7.21
C THR A 162 -22.32 -1.92 6.26
N ASP A 163 -21.66 -1.80 5.11
CA ASP A 163 -21.57 -2.91 4.16
C ASP A 163 -20.75 -4.06 4.79
N GLY A 164 -21.00 -5.27 4.31
CA GLY A 164 -20.29 -6.45 4.79
C GLY A 164 -18.77 -6.37 4.56
N PRO A 165 -18.01 -7.33 5.10
CA PRO A 165 -18.39 -8.20 6.22
C PRO A 165 -18.52 -7.39 7.53
N SER A 166 -19.27 -7.91 8.51
CA SER A 166 -19.43 -7.26 9.83
C SER A 166 -18.18 -7.43 10.71
N GLY A 167 -18.08 -6.64 11.78
CA GLY A 167 -16.98 -6.77 12.77
C GLY A 167 -15.63 -6.24 12.26
N CYS A 168 -15.65 -5.30 11.32
CA CYS A 168 -14.44 -4.68 10.81
C CYS A 168 -14.21 -3.31 11.47
N SER A 169 -12.95 -2.95 11.67
CA SER A 169 -12.54 -1.63 12.18
C SER A 169 -11.97 -0.77 11.06
N PRO A 170 -12.25 0.54 11.02
CA PRO A 170 -11.67 1.42 10.00
C PRO A 170 -10.15 1.48 10.11
N VAL A 171 -9.48 1.54 8.95
CA VAL A 171 -8.03 1.67 8.85
C VAL A 171 -7.68 2.59 7.68
N SER A 172 -6.71 3.47 7.89
CA SER A 172 -6.09 4.24 6.81
C SER A 172 -4.81 3.55 6.37
N LEU A 173 -4.52 3.53 5.07
CA LEU A 173 -3.29 2.93 4.53
C LEU A 173 -2.41 4.04 3.97
N TYR A 174 -1.26 4.27 4.60
CA TYR A 174 -0.34 5.34 4.22
C TYR A 174 0.89 4.78 3.52
N THR A 175 1.42 5.53 2.54
CA THR A 175 2.65 5.17 1.84
C THR A 175 3.87 5.39 2.73
N VAL A 176 4.76 4.40 2.81
CA VAL A 176 6.11 4.56 3.37
C VAL A 176 7.12 4.26 2.26
N PRO A 177 8.01 5.19 1.89
CA PRO A 177 8.94 4.99 0.77
C PRO A 177 9.83 3.75 0.95
N VAL A 178 10.07 3.02 -0.13
CA VAL A 178 11.15 2.01 -0.17
C VAL A 178 12.44 2.73 -0.59
N VAL A 179 13.43 2.68 0.29
CA VAL A 179 14.75 3.31 0.09
C VAL A 179 15.81 2.26 -0.23
N ALA A 180 16.79 2.62 -1.06
CA ALA A 180 17.97 1.81 -1.37
C ALA A 180 19.12 2.07 -0.39
#